data_AF-A0A5E4E1P2-F1
#
_entry.id   AF-A0A5E4E1P2-F1
#
_cell.length_a   1.000
_cell.length_b   1.000
_cell.length_c   1.000
_cell.angle_alpha   90.00
_cell.angle_beta   90.00
_cell.angle_gamma   90.00
#
_symmetry.space_group_name_H-M   'P 1'
#
loop_
_entity.id
_entity.type
_entity.pdbx_description
1 polymer ?
#
loop_
_entity_poly.entity_id
_entity_poly.type
_entity_poly.pdbx_seq_one_letter_code
_entity_poly.pdbx_strand_id
1 'polypeptide(L)'
;MMGAKSSKNKSVDGQAQSSSPPPPPQSLEINTNSQDTADLSSYEAACKHDPALQSFDATLRQRTSRVITSLSTGLEVRSLSLDSLKEVTDCLLEMNQEVVKVILECKKDIWNSKEMFSLVEEYFENSLQTMDFCTALEQCLKRALNNQLIIQAAVRQFQEEVEAGAEGKRCERTLQELRAFKAAGDPFTDEFFILFQSVYKQQASMFEKLQLRKRKLDKKLKSVKAWRRVSNVIFVAGFVSVLVFSVVAAAIAAPPLVTALAGALAVPIGSIGKWCNLLWNRYERTLKGQREIISSMQIGTYVTMKDLDNIRVLVDKWEIQIESLLQTAGFALREEDTVKLVIDEIKKKLEMFVETIDNLSQHADKCSRNIRRARTVILQRIIRHPDK
;
A
#
# COMPACT_ATOMS: atom_id res chain seq x y z
N MET A 1 -81.49 -43.30 27.42
CA MET A 1 -80.81 -42.42 28.40
C MET A 1 -79.39 -42.19 27.93
N MET A 2 -79.03 -40.91 27.82
CA MET A 2 -77.72 -40.30 27.56
C MET A 2 -76.96 -40.74 26.30
N GLY A 3 -77.05 -39.88 25.28
CA GLY A 3 -76.44 -40.02 23.97
C GLY A 3 -75.04 -39.40 23.87
N ALA A 4 -74.27 -39.95 22.94
CA ALA A 4 -73.02 -39.39 22.44
C ALA A 4 -73.02 -39.41 20.90
N LYS A 5 -72.78 -38.21 20.35
CA LYS A 5 -72.07 -37.85 19.10
C LYS A 5 -72.29 -38.70 17.84
N SER A 6 -72.79 -38.06 16.76
CA SER A 6 -71.99 -37.73 15.56
C SER A 6 -72.87 -37.11 14.45
N SER A 7 -72.21 -36.35 13.57
CA SER A 7 -72.63 -35.83 12.25
C SER A 7 -73.35 -34.49 12.24
N LYS A 8 -73.17 -33.56 11.28
CA LYS A 8 -72.21 -33.24 10.20
C LYS A 8 -72.82 -32.00 9.52
N ASN A 9 -72.03 -31.22 8.76
CA ASN A 9 -72.46 -30.20 7.77
C ASN A 9 -72.99 -28.86 8.36
N LYS A 10 -72.78 -27.68 7.76
CA LYS A 10 -72.10 -27.22 6.54
C LYS A 10 -72.11 -25.68 6.58
N SER A 11 -70.98 -25.08 6.18
CA SER A 11 -70.74 -23.78 5.51
C SER A 11 -71.64 -22.57 5.79
N VAL A 12 -71.03 -21.38 5.90
CA VAL A 12 -71.18 -20.23 4.96
C VAL A 12 -70.66 -18.92 5.61
N ASP A 13 -69.76 -18.28 4.88
CA ASP A 13 -69.40 -16.85 4.77
C ASP A 13 -69.03 -16.00 6.01
N GLY A 14 -67.76 -15.64 6.07
CA GLY A 14 -67.25 -14.48 6.81
C GLY A 14 -66.45 -13.58 5.87
N GLN A 15 -67.06 -12.47 5.46
CA GLN A 15 -66.44 -11.40 4.68
C GLN A 15 -66.01 -10.25 5.61
N ALA A 16 -64.82 -9.70 5.30
CA ALA A 16 -64.28 -8.39 5.66
C ALA A 16 -63.79 -8.12 7.10
N GLN A 17 -62.47 -8.21 7.28
CA GLN A 17 -61.70 -7.18 8.00
C GLN A 17 -60.44 -6.83 7.19
N SER A 18 -60.31 -5.55 6.88
CA SER A 18 -59.21 -4.94 6.12
C SER A 18 -57.89 -4.97 6.90
N SER A 19 -56.88 -5.63 6.37
CA SER A 19 -55.50 -5.52 6.84
C SER A 19 -54.90 -4.18 6.42
N SER A 20 -54.49 -3.36 7.39
CA SER A 20 -53.69 -2.15 7.18
C SER A 20 -52.33 -2.48 6.53
N PRO A 21 -51.75 -1.57 5.72
CA PRO A 21 -50.44 -1.80 5.11
C PRO A 21 -49.32 -1.74 6.16
N PRO A 22 -48.19 -2.44 5.93
CA PRO A 22 -47.06 -2.43 6.87
C PRO A 22 -46.42 -1.04 6.94
N PRO A 23 -45.88 -0.65 8.11
CA PRO A 23 -45.23 0.64 8.27
C PRO A 23 -43.96 0.73 7.40
N PRO A 24 -43.59 1.93 6.93
CA PRO A 24 -42.37 2.13 6.15
C PRO A 24 -41.14 1.74 6.96
N PRO A 25 -40.06 1.28 6.30
CA PRO A 25 -38.84 0.86 6.98
C PRO A 25 -38.28 2.02 7.79
N GLN A 26 -38.08 1.79 9.09
CA GLN A 26 -37.47 2.75 10.01
C GLN A 26 -36.06 3.06 9.51
N SER A 27 -35.80 4.35 9.25
CA SER A 27 -34.47 4.87 9.02
C SER A 27 -33.61 4.54 10.24
N LEU A 28 -32.49 3.84 10.02
CA LEU A 28 -31.43 3.70 11.02
C LEU A 28 -30.95 5.10 11.41
N GLU A 29 -31.42 5.61 12.55
CA GLU A 29 -30.87 6.82 13.16
C GLU A 29 -29.44 6.51 13.61
N ILE A 30 -28.47 6.90 12.77
CA ILE A 30 -27.08 6.94 13.14
C ILE A 30 -26.96 8.09 14.15
N ASN A 31 -26.76 7.72 15.42
CA ASN A 31 -26.55 8.65 16.52
C ASN A 31 -25.21 9.39 16.27
N THR A 32 -25.29 10.50 15.55
CA THR A 32 -24.13 11.22 15.03
C THR A 32 -23.78 12.32 16.05
N ASN A 33 -22.56 12.31 16.59
CA ASN A 33 -22.15 13.35 17.55
C ASN A 33 -22.23 14.75 16.90
N SER A 34 -22.50 15.77 17.70
CA SER A 34 -22.61 17.17 17.23
C SER A 34 -21.33 17.69 16.55
N GLN A 35 -20.17 17.11 16.90
CA GLN A 35 -18.89 17.40 16.26
C GLN A 35 -18.80 16.80 14.84
N ASP A 36 -19.26 15.57 14.66
CA ASP A 36 -19.21 14.85 13.38
C ASP A 36 -20.15 15.49 12.34
N THR A 37 -21.31 16.00 12.80
CA THR A 37 -22.25 16.75 11.94
C THR A 37 -21.71 18.12 11.53
N ALA A 38 -21.00 18.82 12.42
CA ALA A 38 -20.33 20.08 12.12
C ALA A 38 -19.19 19.88 11.10
N ASP A 39 -18.36 18.87 11.30
CA ASP A 39 -17.24 18.55 10.40
C ASP A 39 -17.73 18.13 9.00
N LEU A 40 -18.84 17.38 8.92
CA LEU A 40 -19.47 17.00 7.66
C LEU A 40 -20.03 18.22 6.91
N SER A 41 -20.71 19.13 7.61
CA SER A 41 -21.25 20.37 7.01
C SER A 41 -20.14 21.29 6.49
N SER A 42 -18.99 21.34 7.19
CA SER A 42 -17.80 22.07 6.78
C SER A 42 -17.18 21.47 5.51
N TYR A 43 -17.07 20.14 5.44
CA TYR A 43 -16.62 19.43 4.25
C TYR A 43 -17.54 19.64 3.04
N GLU A 44 -18.87 19.56 3.22
CA GLU A 44 -19.82 19.82 2.13
C GLU A 44 -19.76 21.26 1.63
N ALA A 45 -19.53 22.24 2.52
CA ALA A 45 -19.30 23.61 2.12
C ALA A 45 -18.01 23.77 1.32
N ALA A 46 -16.92 23.11 1.73
CA ALA A 46 -15.65 23.12 1.00
C ALA A 46 -15.77 22.51 -0.42
N CYS A 47 -16.56 21.44 -0.58
CA CYS A 47 -16.79 20.80 -1.87
C CYS A 47 -17.46 21.72 -2.90
N LYS A 48 -18.20 22.74 -2.47
CA LYS A 48 -18.83 23.73 -3.36
C LYS A 48 -17.83 24.71 -3.97
N HIS A 49 -16.64 24.82 -3.37
CA HIS A 49 -15.65 25.83 -3.72
C HIS A 49 -14.34 25.25 -4.27
N ASP A 50 -14.10 23.95 -4.09
CA ASP A 50 -12.92 23.25 -4.59
C ASP A 50 -13.32 22.16 -5.61
N PRO A 51 -13.02 22.35 -6.91
CA PRO A 51 -13.32 21.36 -7.95
C PRO A 51 -12.65 20.00 -7.75
N ALA A 52 -11.45 19.95 -7.17
CA ALA A 52 -10.76 18.69 -6.89
C ALA A 52 -11.49 17.94 -5.77
N LEU A 53 -11.90 18.66 -4.71
CA LEU A 53 -12.69 18.10 -3.62
C LEU A 53 -14.07 17.65 -4.08
N GLN A 54 -14.70 18.38 -4.99
CA GLN A 54 -15.97 18.00 -5.62
C GLN A 54 -15.85 16.68 -6.41
N SER A 55 -14.79 16.51 -7.18
CA SER A 55 -14.54 15.28 -7.94
C SER A 55 -14.28 14.08 -7.03
N PHE A 56 -13.57 14.30 -5.93
CA PHE A 56 -13.34 13.31 -4.90
C PHE A 56 -14.64 12.91 -4.20
N ASP A 57 -15.49 13.87 -3.83
CA ASP A 57 -16.79 13.63 -3.21
C ASP A 57 -17.72 12.81 -4.10
N ALA A 58 -17.78 13.13 -5.39
CA ALA A 58 -18.57 12.37 -6.36
C ALA A 58 -18.10 10.92 -6.45
N THR A 59 -16.78 10.70 -6.49
CA THR A 59 -16.17 9.36 -6.50
C THR A 59 -16.47 8.60 -5.21
N LEU A 60 -16.37 9.28 -4.06
CA LEU A 60 -16.67 8.71 -2.74
C LEU A 60 -18.13 8.27 -2.63
N ARG A 61 -19.07 9.12 -3.06
CA ARG A 61 -20.52 8.80 -3.06
C ARG A 61 -20.85 7.65 -3.99
N GLN A 62 -20.29 7.64 -5.20
CA GLN A 62 -20.48 6.55 -6.16
C GLN A 62 -20.01 5.21 -5.59
N ARG A 63 -18.81 5.16 -5.02
CA ARG A 63 -18.25 3.91 -4.45
C ARG A 63 -18.97 3.47 -3.18
N THR A 64 -19.36 4.41 -2.34
CA THR A 64 -20.19 4.13 -1.15
C THR A 64 -21.54 3.52 -1.57
N SER A 65 -22.18 4.06 -2.61
CA SER A 65 -23.41 3.49 -3.16
C SER A 65 -23.19 2.08 -3.69
N ARG A 66 -22.09 1.82 -4.41
CA ARG A 66 -21.73 0.49 -4.95
C ARG A 66 -21.64 -0.55 -3.83
N VAL A 67 -20.96 -0.20 -2.73
CA VAL A 67 -20.84 -1.06 -1.55
C VAL A 67 -22.19 -1.28 -0.87
N ILE A 68 -23.00 -0.23 -0.67
CA ILE A 68 -24.34 -0.35 -0.06
C ILE A 68 -25.22 -1.28 -0.89
N THR A 69 -25.23 -1.13 -2.22
CA THR A 69 -25.99 -2.00 -3.11
C THR A 69 -25.51 -3.46 -3.00
N SER A 70 -24.19 -3.68 -3.01
CA SER A 70 -23.61 -5.02 -2.87
C SER A 70 -23.85 -5.67 -1.49
N LEU A 71 -23.98 -4.87 -0.43
CA LEU A 71 -24.32 -5.36 0.90
C LEU A 71 -25.82 -5.63 1.02
N SER A 72 -26.65 -4.79 0.42
CA SER A 72 -28.12 -4.92 0.46
C SER A 72 -28.62 -6.19 -0.24
N THR A 73 -27.94 -6.64 -1.30
CA THR A 73 -28.22 -7.92 -1.95
C THR A 73 -27.84 -9.13 -1.11
N GLY A 74 -26.91 -8.99 -0.14
CA GLY A 74 -26.57 -10.04 0.82
C GLY A 74 -27.53 -10.13 2.03
N LEU A 75 -28.28 -9.06 2.31
CA LEU A 75 -29.22 -9.03 3.43
C LEU A 75 -30.43 -9.95 3.26
N GLU A 76 -30.74 -10.38 2.03
CA GLU A 76 -31.78 -11.39 1.76
C GLU A 76 -31.43 -12.78 2.34
N VAL A 77 -30.15 -13.08 2.63
CA VAL A 77 -29.67 -14.40 3.08
C VAL A 77 -29.11 -14.40 4.51
N ARG A 78 -29.28 -13.30 5.27
CA ARG A 78 -28.83 -13.17 6.68
C ARG A 78 -27.33 -13.50 6.90
N SER A 79 -26.52 -13.42 5.84
CA SER A 79 -25.08 -13.66 5.84
C SER A 79 -24.45 -12.84 4.71
N LEU A 80 -23.25 -12.29 4.95
CA LEU A 80 -22.51 -11.54 3.95
C LEU A 80 -21.86 -12.52 2.97
N SER A 81 -22.02 -12.28 1.67
CA SER A 81 -21.33 -13.08 0.65
C SER A 81 -19.85 -12.71 0.59
N LEU A 82 -19.02 -13.65 0.14
CA LEU A 82 -17.60 -13.38 -0.13
C LEU A 82 -17.43 -12.29 -1.19
N ASP A 83 -18.36 -12.18 -2.15
CA ASP A 83 -18.36 -11.14 -3.17
C ASP A 83 -18.61 -9.76 -2.56
N SER A 84 -19.56 -9.63 -1.61
CA SER A 84 -19.79 -8.37 -0.89
C SER A 84 -18.59 -7.95 -0.04
N LEU A 85 -17.88 -8.92 0.57
CA LEU A 85 -16.67 -8.63 1.36
C LEU A 85 -15.49 -8.19 0.46
N LYS A 86 -15.35 -8.83 -0.71
CA LYS A 86 -14.38 -8.43 -1.73
C LYS A 86 -14.66 -7.00 -2.19
N GLU A 87 -15.92 -6.70 -2.51
CA GLU A 87 -16.36 -5.37 -2.96
C GLU A 87 -16.04 -4.26 -1.93
N VAL A 88 -16.27 -4.53 -0.64
CA VAL A 88 -15.87 -3.61 0.45
C VAL A 88 -14.35 -3.40 0.47
N THR A 89 -13.57 -4.47 0.29
CA THR A 89 -12.10 -4.42 0.32
C THR A 89 -11.55 -3.64 -0.87
N ASP A 90 -12.08 -3.89 -2.06
CA ASP A 90 -11.71 -3.19 -3.30
C ASP A 90 -12.05 -1.69 -3.19
N CYS A 91 -13.24 -1.35 -2.69
CA CYS A 91 -13.65 0.03 -2.43
C CYS A 91 -12.69 0.76 -1.48
N LEU A 92 -12.29 0.13 -0.36
CA LEU A 92 -11.35 0.72 0.59
C LEU A 92 -9.96 0.94 -0.04
N LEU A 93 -9.49 0.03 -0.87
CA LEU A 93 -8.21 0.16 -1.56
C LEU A 93 -8.24 1.31 -2.58
N GLU A 94 -9.29 1.37 -3.39
CA GLU A 94 -9.52 2.42 -4.38
C GLU A 94 -9.67 3.81 -3.71
N MET A 95 -10.40 3.90 -2.58
CA MET A 95 -10.52 5.14 -1.82
C MET A 95 -9.16 5.61 -1.28
N ASN A 96 -8.34 4.70 -0.77
CA ASN A 96 -7.00 5.03 -0.31
C ASN A 96 -6.12 5.58 -1.45
N GLN A 97 -6.32 5.11 -2.68
CA GLN A 97 -5.61 5.64 -3.85
C GLN A 97 -6.07 7.05 -4.22
N GLU A 98 -7.38 7.32 -4.21
CA GLU A 98 -7.90 8.68 -4.50
C GLU A 98 -7.47 9.69 -3.44
N VAL A 99 -7.46 9.30 -2.15
CA VAL A 99 -6.97 10.16 -1.07
C VAL A 99 -5.49 10.52 -1.31
N VAL A 100 -4.66 9.55 -1.71
CA VAL A 100 -3.25 9.84 -2.06
C VAL A 100 -3.18 10.83 -3.23
N LYS A 101 -4.00 10.64 -4.27
CA LYS A 101 -4.03 11.52 -5.44
C LYS A 101 -4.40 12.95 -5.06
N VAL A 102 -5.48 13.15 -4.32
CA VAL A 102 -5.92 14.48 -3.85
C VAL A 102 -4.84 15.13 -2.98
N ILE A 103 -4.25 14.40 -2.04
CA ILE A 103 -3.17 14.93 -1.19
C ILE A 103 -1.97 15.37 -2.03
N LEU A 104 -1.59 14.59 -3.04
CA LEU A 104 -0.48 14.94 -3.94
C LEU A 104 -0.80 16.17 -4.77
N GLU A 105 -2.01 16.28 -5.32
CA GLU A 105 -2.48 17.44 -6.07
C GLU A 105 -2.53 18.71 -5.20
N CYS A 106 -3.10 18.64 -4.00
CA CYS A 106 -3.14 19.77 -3.05
C CYS A 106 -1.75 20.22 -2.60
N LYS A 107 -0.79 19.29 -2.53
CA LYS A 107 0.59 19.58 -2.10
C LYS A 107 1.54 19.88 -3.26
N LYS A 108 1.05 20.00 -4.51
CA LYS A 108 1.86 20.21 -5.72
C LYS A 108 2.79 21.43 -5.62
N ASP A 109 2.30 22.53 -5.06
CA ASP A 109 3.03 23.80 -4.93
C ASP A 109 4.14 23.77 -3.86
N ILE A 110 4.05 22.84 -2.91
CA ILE A 110 4.99 22.68 -1.79
C ILE A 110 6.27 21.97 -2.23
N TRP A 111 6.19 21.14 -3.26
CA TRP A 111 7.33 20.43 -3.79
C TRP A 111 8.38 21.35 -4.41
N ASN A 112 8.06 22.63 -4.69
CA ASN A 112 8.93 23.72 -5.18
C ASN A 112 9.85 23.33 -6.36
N SER A 113 9.67 22.15 -6.96
CA SER A 113 10.41 21.60 -8.10
C SER A 113 9.62 20.46 -8.71
N LYS A 114 9.34 20.56 -10.02
CA LYS A 114 8.64 19.53 -10.82
C LYS A 114 9.26 18.14 -10.67
N GLU A 115 10.60 18.09 -10.59
CA GLU A 115 11.37 16.85 -10.41
C GLU A 115 11.09 16.12 -9.08
N MET A 116 10.76 16.85 -7.99
CA MET A 116 10.46 16.21 -6.70
C MET A 116 9.06 15.59 -6.72
N PHE A 117 8.10 16.31 -7.29
CA PHE A 117 6.73 15.85 -7.43
C PHE A 117 6.65 14.59 -8.31
N SER A 118 7.26 14.62 -9.50
CA SER A 118 7.26 13.47 -10.40
C SER A 118 7.90 12.21 -9.78
N LEU A 119 8.92 12.40 -8.94
CA LEU A 119 9.57 11.28 -8.26
C LEU A 119 8.69 10.70 -7.15
N VAL A 120 7.92 11.53 -6.44
CA VAL A 120 6.97 11.06 -5.44
C VAL A 120 5.80 10.32 -6.11
N GLU A 121 5.27 10.84 -7.22
CA GLU A 121 4.25 10.14 -8.02
C GLU A 121 4.76 8.77 -8.50
N GLU A 122 5.95 8.73 -9.11
CA GLU A 122 6.57 7.49 -9.57
C GLU A 122 6.78 6.48 -8.42
N TYR A 123 7.15 6.96 -7.22
CA TYR A 123 7.25 6.11 -6.03
C TYR A 123 5.92 5.45 -5.67
N PHE A 124 4.84 6.24 -5.64
CA PHE A 124 3.51 5.72 -5.29
C PHE A 124 2.98 4.76 -6.35
N GLU A 125 3.24 5.03 -7.63
CA GLU A 125 2.88 4.13 -8.73
C GLU A 125 3.63 2.79 -8.63
N ASN A 126 4.95 2.82 -8.48
CA ASN A 126 5.76 1.61 -8.32
C ASN A 126 5.33 0.80 -7.09
N SER A 127 4.93 1.48 -6.01
CA SER A 127 4.43 0.80 -4.81
C SER A 127 3.05 0.16 -5.00
N LEU A 128 2.19 0.70 -5.87
CA LEU A 128 0.93 0.08 -6.24
C LEU A 128 1.17 -1.21 -7.03
N GLN A 129 2.03 -1.14 -8.04
CA GLN A 129 2.42 -2.29 -8.86
C GLN A 129 3.09 -3.40 -8.02
N THR A 130 3.83 -3.02 -6.98
CA THR A 130 4.37 -3.99 -6.01
C THR A 130 3.28 -4.65 -5.18
N MET A 131 2.22 -3.92 -4.80
CA MET A 131 1.07 -4.51 -4.12
C MET A 131 0.31 -5.48 -5.02
N ASP A 132 0.12 -5.13 -6.29
CA ASP A 132 -0.50 -6.03 -7.28
C ASP A 132 0.31 -7.32 -7.44
N PHE A 133 1.64 -7.20 -7.49
CA PHE A 133 2.54 -8.35 -7.43
C PHE A 133 2.36 -9.18 -6.15
N CYS A 134 2.25 -8.57 -4.98
CA CYS A 134 1.99 -9.30 -3.74
C CYS A 134 0.66 -10.07 -3.80
N THR A 135 -0.38 -9.49 -4.43
CA THR A 135 -1.66 -10.17 -4.65
C THR A 135 -1.52 -11.37 -5.59
N ALA A 136 -0.78 -11.21 -6.69
CA ALA A 136 -0.49 -12.32 -7.61
C ALA A 136 0.32 -13.43 -6.91
N LEU A 137 1.29 -13.07 -6.07
CA LEU A 137 2.07 -14.00 -5.26
C LEU A 137 1.16 -14.77 -4.28
N GLU A 138 0.22 -14.11 -3.62
CA GLU A 138 -0.74 -14.75 -2.72
C GLU A 138 -1.63 -15.77 -3.47
N GLN A 139 -2.03 -15.47 -4.71
CA GLN A 139 -2.76 -16.42 -5.55
C GLN A 139 -1.91 -17.63 -5.93
N CYS A 140 -0.63 -17.43 -6.25
CA CYS A 140 0.31 -18.53 -6.50
C CYS A 140 0.48 -19.39 -5.23
N LEU A 141 0.62 -18.77 -4.06
CA LEU A 141 0.71 -19.46 -2.78
C LEU A 141 -0.54 -20.28 -2.45
N LYS A 142 -1.74 -19.77 -2.74
CA LYS A 142 -2.99 -20.55 -2.59
C LYS A 142 -3.00 -21.80 -3.46
N ARG A 143 -2.53 -21.68 -4.72
CA ARG A 143 -2.36 -22.84 -5.61
C ARG A 143 -1.29 -23.81 -5.10
N ALA A 144 -0.16 -23.31 -4.59
CA ALA A 144 0.89 -24.10 -3.98
C ALA A 144 0.40 -24.91 -2.76
N LEU A 145 -0.39 -24.27 -1.89
CA LEU A 145 -1.03 -24.93 -0.76
C LEU A 145 -2.04 -25.99 -1.20
N ASN A 146 -2.82 -25.75 -2.25
CA ASN A 146 -3.70 -26.77 -2.81
C ASN A 146 -2.90 -27.98 -3.33
N ASN A 147 -1.78 -27.75 -4.02
CA ASN A 147 -0.89 -28.82 -4.47
C ASN A 147 -0.34 -29.63 -3.28
N GLN A 148 0.05 -28.95 -2.20
CA GLN A 148 0.48 -29.58 -0.95
C GLN A 148 -0.64 -30.48 -0.37
N LEU A 149 -1.89 -30.04 -0.37
CA LEU A 149 -3.01 -30.83 0.14
C LEU A 149 -3.26 -32.07 -0.72
N ILE A 150 -3.18 -31.96 -2.05
CA ILE A 150 -3.35 -33.10 -2.96
C ILE A 150 -2.25 -34.15 -2.72
N ILE A 151 -0.98 -33.73 -2.62
CA ILE A 151 0.12 -34.69 -2.40
C ILE A 151 0.05 -35.32 -1.00
N GLN A 152 -0.40 -34.58 0.02
CA GLN A 152 -0.69 -35.13 1.35
C GLN A 152 -1.83 -36.15 1.31
N ALA A 153 -2.87 -35.90 0.51
CA ALA A 153 -3.95 -36.85 0.29
C ALA A 153 -3.42 -38.14 -0.34
N ALA A 154 -2.55 -38.06 -1.36
CA ALA A 154 -1.93 -39.24 -1.97
C ALA A 154 -1.18 -40.10 -0.94
N VAL A 155 -0.39 -39.46 -0.07
CA VAL A 155 0.34 -40.15 1.00
C VAL A 155 -0.61 -40.84 1.99
N ARG A 156 -1.71 -40.18 2.36
CA ARG A 156 -2.72 -40.74 3.28
C ARG A 156 -3.48 -41.91 2.66
N GLN A 157 -3.93 -41.74 1.42
CA GLN A 157 -4.63 -42.81 0.67
C GLN A 157 -3.77 -44.06 0.56
N PHE A 158 -2.46 -43.89 0.31
CA PHE A 158 -1.54 -45.02 0.26
C PHE A 158 -1.47 -45.77 1.58
N GLN A 159 -1.40 -45.06 2.71
CA GLN A 159 -1.38 -45.67 4.04
C GLN A 159 -2.66 -46.47 4.32
N GLU A 160 -3.82 -45.90 4.00
CA GLU A 160 -5.12 -46.57 4.15
C GLU A 160 -5.24 -47.81 3.26
N GLU A 161 -4.75 -47.75 2.01
CA GLU A 161 -4.76 -48.88 1.08
C GLU A 161 -3.84 -50.01 1.59
N VAL A 162 -2.64 -49.68 2.09
CA VAL A 162 -1.72 -50.66 2.69
C VAL A 162 -2.34 -51.33 3.93
N GLU A 163 -2.94 -50.55 4.84
CA GLU A 163 -3.60 -51.06 6.06
C GLU A 163 -4.81 -51.96 5.75
N ALA A 164 -5.53 -51.69 4.66
CA ALA A 164 -6.65 -52.51 4.20
C ALA A 164 -6.23 -53.84 3.53
N GLY A 165 -4.93 -54.19 3.56
CA GLY A 165 -4.40 -55.42 2.99
C GLY A 165 -4.24 -55.37 1.47
N ALA A 166 -4.11 -54.17 0.89
CA ALA A 166 -3.83 -53.98 -0.54
C ALA A 166 -2.34 -54.15 -0.89
N GLU A 167 -1.54 -54.88 -0.10
CA GLU A 167 -0.17 -55.24 -0.48
C GLU A 167 -0.20 -56.06 -1.79
N GLY A 168 0.01 -55.39 -2.92
CA GLY A 168 -0.07 -55.96 -4.27
C GLY A 168 -1.37 -55.69 -5.04
N LYS A 169 -2.34 -54.93 -4.51
CA LYS A 169 -3.48 -54.40 -5.28
C LYS A 169 -3.20 -52.96 -5.70
N ARG A 170 -3.64 -52.65 -6.93
CA ARG A 170 -3.54 -51.33 -7.57
C ARG A 170 -3.95 -50.24 -6.57
N CYS A 171 -3.01 -49.39 -6.17
CA CYS A 171 -3.23 -48.25 -5.26
C CYS A 171 -4.04 -47.16 -5.99
N GLU A 172 -5.26 -47.48 -6.40
CA GLU A 172 -6.06 -46.69 -7.35
C GLU A 172 -6.36 -45.30 -6.80
N ARG A 173 -6.69 -45.18 -5.49
CA ARG A 173 -6.95 -43.89 -4.86
C ARG A 173 -5.67 -43.06 -4.78
N THR A 174 -4.56 -43.68 -4.41
CA THR A 174 -3.24 -43.03 -4.40
C THR A 174 -2.87 -42.50 -5.80
N LEU A 175 -2.99 -43.35 -6.83
CA LEU A 175 -2.68 -42.98 -8.20
C LEU A 175 -3.62 -41.88 -8.73
N GLN A 176 -4.88 -41.87 -8.31
CA GLN A 176 -5.83 -40.81 -8.64
C GLN A 176 -5.37 -39.44 -8.09
N GLU A 177 -4.96 -39.38 -6.83
CA GLU A 177 -4.42 -38.15 -6.23
C GLU A 177 -3.12 -37.71 -6.91
N LEU A 178 -2.23 -38.64 -7.26
CA LEU A 178 -1.01 -38.31 -8.01
C LEU A 178 -1.30 -37.78 -9.43
N ARG A 179 -2.36 -38.26 -10.11
CA ARG A 179 -2.83 -37.68 -11.37
C ARG A 179 -3.36 -36.27 -11.17
N ALA A 180 -4.14 -36.03 -10.11
CA ALA A 180 -4.65 -34.70 -9.77
C ALA A 180 -3.51 -33.72 -9.47
N PHE A 181 -2.49 -34.16 -8.74
CA PHE A 181 -1.29 -33.37 -8.44
C PHE A 181 -0.55 -32.99 -9.73
N LYS A 182 -0.33 -33.94 -10.64
CA LYS A 182 0.28 -33.66 -11.95
C LYS A 182 -0.54 -32.70 -12.80
N ALA A 183 -1.87 -32.81 -12.76
CA ALA A 183 -2.76 -31.93 -13.49
C ALA A 183 -2.75 -30.50 -12.94
N ALA A 184 -2.56 -30.33 -11.62
CA ALA A 184 -2.47 -29.01 -10.98
C ALA A 184 -1.18 -28.25 -11.36
N GLY A 185 -0.09 -28.96 -11.65
CA GLY A 185 1.13 -28.39 -12.23
C GLY A 185 1.87 -27.40 -11.32
N ASP A 186 2.71 -26.56 -11.90
CA ASP A 186 3.43 -25.51 -11.16
C ASP A 186 2.51 -24.30 -10.88
N PRO A 187 2.34 -23.88 -9.61
CA PRO A 187 1.59 -22.67 -9.29
C PRO A 187 2.25 -21.36 -9.73
N PHE A 188 3.54 -21.34 -10.07
CA PHE A 188 4.27 -20.15 -10.55
C PHE A 188 4.42 -20.22 -12.07
N THR A 189 3.56 -19.49 -12.78
CA THR A 189 3.52 -19.47 -14.25
C THR A 189 4.45 -18.40 -14.84
N ASP A 190 4.71 -18.45 -16.14
CA ASP A 190 5.48 -17.41 -16.86
C ASP A 190 4.96 -15.99 -16.59
N GLU A 191 3.64 -15.81 -16.47
CA GLU A 191 3.01 -14.53 -16.14
C GLU A 191 3.48 -13.97 -14.79
N PHE A 192 3.64 -14.83 -13.78
CA PHE A 192 4.17 -14.45 -12.47
C PHE A 192 5.61 -13.93 -12.61
N PHE A 193 6.46 -14.63 -13.37
CA PHE A 193 7.86 -14.24 -13.54
C PHE A 193 8.00 -12.94 -14.35
N ILE A 194 7.15 -12.72 -15.35
CA ILE A 194 7.08 -11.45 -16.09
C ILE A 194 6.74 -10.30 -15.13
N LEU A 195 5.72 -10.49 -14.29
CA LEU A 195 5.31 -9.49 -13.29
C LEU A 195 6.41 -9.23 -12.25
N PHE A 196 7.02 -10.29 -11.72
CA PHE A 196 8.14 -10.20 -10.78
C PHE A 196 9.29 -9.38 -11.37
N GLN A 197 9.70 -9.69 -12.61
CA GLN A 197 10.81 -9.01 -13.27
C GLN A 197 10.49 -7.53 -13.52
N SER A 198 9.24 -7.22 -13.89
CA SER A 198 8.78 -5.84 -14.08
C SER A 198 8.91 -5.03 -12.78
N VAL A 199 8.34 -5.54 -11.69
CA VAL A 199 8.37 -4.89 -10.37
C VAL A 199 9.80 -4.74 -9.87
N TYR A 200 10.65 -5.76 -10.04
CA TYR A 200 12.05 -5.70 -9.64
C TYR A 200 12.80 -4.58 -10.37
N LYS A 201 12.63 -4.47 -11.70
CA LYS A 201 13.25 -3.42 -12.53
C LYS A 201 12.77 -2.04 -12.12
N GLN A 202 11.47 -1.88 -11.86
CA GLN A 202 10.89 -0.61 -11.41
C GLN A 202 11.47 -0.17 -10.06
N GLN A 203 11.56 -1.08 -9.08
CA GLN A 203 12.14 -0.78 -7.77
C GLN A 203 13.63 -0.43 -7.88
N ALA A 204 14.40 -1.15 -8.72
CA ALA A 204 15.81 -0.84 -8.96
C ALA A 204 16.00 0.55 -9.59
N SER A 205 15.24 0.87 -10.65
CA SER A 205 15.24 2.19 -11.30
C SER A 205 14.87 3.30 -10.31
N MET A 206 13.83 3.08 -9.51
CA MET A 206 13.39 4.01 -8.48
C MET A 206 14.50 4.28 -7.45
N PHE A 207 15.18 3.21 -7.00
CA PHE A 207 16.27 3.32 -6.03
C PHE A 207 17.42 4.19 -6.56
N GLU A 208 17.80 4.01 -7.83
CA GLU A 208 18.84 4.81 -8.49
C GLU A 208 18.44 6.28 -8.58
N LYS A 209 17.20 6.57 -9.01
CA LYS A 209 16.67 7.94 -9.09
C LYS A 209 16.67 8.62 -7.72
N LEU A 210 16.26 7.91 -6.67
CA LEU A 210 16.28 8.40 -5.28
C LEU A 210 17.69 8.68 -4.79
N GLN A 211 18.64 7.79 -5.07
CA GLN A 211 20.04 8.01 -4.74
C GLN A 211 20.61 9.25 -5.42
N LEU A 212 20.37 9.39 -6.72
CA LEU A 212 20.83 10.53 -7.49
C LEU A 212 20.24 11.83 -6.95
N ARG A 213 18.94 11.84 -6.64
CA ARG A 213 18.26 13.01 -6.08
C ARG A 213 18.78 13.37 -4.70
N LYS A 214 19.00 12.39 -3.82
CA LYS A 214 19.60 12.58 -2.50
C LYS A 214 20.98 13.21 -2.60
N ARG A 215 21.84 12.69 -3.48
CA ARG A 215 23.19 13.26 -3.74
C ARG A 215 23.11 14.71 -4.24
N LYS A 216 22.17 15.03 -5.14
CA LYS A 216 21.95 16.41 -5.61
C LYS A 216 21.51 17.33 -4.47
N LEU A 217 20.60 16.90 -3.61
CA LEU A 217 20.14 17.67 -2.45
C LEU A 217 21.25 17.87 -1.41
N ASP A 218 22.06 16.85 -1.14
CA ASP A 218 23.23 16.95 -0.25
C ASP A 218 24.23 17.99 -0.75
N LYS A 219 24.51 18.02 -2.06
CA LYS A 219 25.36 19.05 -2.69
C LYS A 219 24.76 20.45 -2.55
N LYS A 220 23.47 20.62 -2.82
CA LYS A 220 22.77 21.92 -2.65
C LYS A 220 22.85 22.40 -1.20
N LEU A 221 22.61 21.52 -0.24
CA LEU A 221 22.65 21.86 1.19
C LEU A 221 24.05 22.28 1.65
N LYS A 222 25.10 21.64 1.12
CA LYS A 222 26.49 22.08 1.33
C LYS A 222 26.74 23.47 0.71
N SER A 223 26.26 23.70 -0.51
CA SER A 223 26.39 24.99 -1.21
C SER A 223 25.68 26.13 -0.45
N VAL A 224 24.48 25.90 0.09
CA VAL A 224 23.76 26.89 0.92
C VAL A 224 24.59 27.34 2.12
N LYS A 225 25.24 26.41 2.81
CA LYS A 225 26.11 26.74 3.94
C LYS A 225 27.30 27.60 3.50
N ALA A 226 27.89 27.31 2.35
CA ALA A 226 28.98 28.10 1.79
C ALA A 226 28.51 29.50 1.35
N TRP A 227 27.40 29.58 0.62
CA TRP A 227 26.87 30.84 0.09
C TRP A 227 26.32 31.75 1.19
N ARG A 228 25.77 31.20 2.28
CA ARG A 228 25.42 31.97 3.48
C ARG A 228 26.64 32.69 4.06
N ARG A 229 27.81 32.01 4.13
CA ARG A 229 29.05 32.62 4.61
C ARG A 229 29.51 33.74 3.66
N VAL A 230 29.52 33.48 2.36
CA VAL A 230 29.91 34.47 1.34
C VAL A 230 28.99 35.69 1.36
N SER A 231 27.67 35.47 1.40
CA SER A 231 26.67 36.54 1.49
C SER A 231 26.84 37.40 2.74
N ASN A 232 27.15 36.80 3.89
CA ASN A 232 27.41 37.55 5.12
C ASN A 232 28.70 38.37 5.01
N VAL A 233 29.78 37.82 4.43
CA VAL A 233 31.04 38.55 4.23
C VAL A 233 30.84 39.73 3.29
N ILE A 234 30.17 39.54 2.15
CA ILE A 234 29.87 40.62 1.18
C ILE A 234 29.01 41.70 1.83
N PHE A 235 27.99 41.31 2.61
CA PHE A 235 27.12 42.25 3.31
C PHE A 235 27.90 43.10 4.32
N VAL A 236 28.72 42.47 5.16
CA VAL A 236 29.56 43.19 6.14
C VAL A 236 30.55 44.11 5.44
N ALA A 237 31.25 43.62 4.41
CA ALA A 237 32.22 44.41 3.65
C ALA A 237 31.56 45.64 2.98
N GLY A 238 30.44 45.44 2.28
CA GLY A 238 29.69 46.53 1.63
C GLY A 238 29.17 47.55 2.64
N PHE A 239 28.63 47.10 3.77
CA PHE A 239 28.17 47.98 4.84
C PHE A 239 29.31 48.85 5.39
N VAL A 240 30.47 48.25 5.70
CA VAL A 240 31.65 48.99 6.16
C VAL A 240 32.13 49.99 5.11
N SER A 241 32.16 49.62 3.83
CA SER A 241 32.53 50.54 2.74
C SER A 241 31.61 51.75 2.67
N VAL A 242 30.28 51.57 2.74
CA VAL A 242 29.31 52.68 2.72
C VAL A 242 29.51 53.63 3.90
N LEU A 243 29.78 53.09 5.10
CA LEU A 243 30.08 53.93 6.27
C LEU A 243 31.34 54.76 6.07
N VAL A 244 32.43 54.15 5.56
CA VAL A 244 33.69 54.87 5.28
C VAL A 244 33.48 55.98 4.27
N PHE A 245 32.81 55.71 3.14
CA PHE A 245 32.52 56.75 2.14
C PHE A 245 31.64 57.87 2.69
N SER A 246 30.66 57.54 3.53
CA SER A 246 29.77 58.53 4.16
C SER A 246 30.54 59.47 5.09
N VAL A 247 31.47 58.94 5.89
CA VAL A 247 32.34 59.73 6.78
C VAL A 247 33.26 60.66 5.97
N VAL A 248 33.89 60.13 4.90
CA VAL A 248 34.77 60.93 4.02
C VAL A 248 34.01 62.08 3.36
N ALA A 249 32.82 61.81 2.81
CA ALA A 249 31.99 62.84 2.18
C ALA A 249 31.58 63.94 3.18
N ALA A 250 31.19 63.56 4.40
CA ALA A 250 30.82 64.51 5.46
C ALA A 250 32.01 65.38 5.90
N ALA A 251 33.21 64.79 6.01
CA ALA A 251 34.43 65.53 6.37
C ALA A 251 34.82 66.58 5.32
N ILE A 252 34.57 66.31 4.04
CA ILE A 252 34.81 67.26 2.94
C ILE A 252 33.75 68.36 2.91
N ALA A 253 32.47 68.01 3.07
CA ALA A 253 31.35 68.95 2.91
C ALA A 253 31.13 69.86 4.12
N ALA A 254 31.40 69.39 5.34
CA ALA A 254 31.21 70.18 6.57
C ALA A 254 32.09 69.67 7.73
N PRO A 255 33.35 70.14 7.84
CA PRO A 255 34.31 69.71 8.87
C PRO A 255 33.80 69.82 10.33
N PRO A 256 33.03 70.85 10.74
CA PRO A 256 32.51 70.95 12.11
C PRO A 256 31.46 69.89 12.49
N LEU A 257 30.86 69.19 11.52
CA LEU A 257 29.78 68.22 11.75
C LEU A 257 30.26 66.77 11.91
N VAL A 258 31.56 66.51 11.71
CA VAL A 258 32.16 65.15 11.79
C VAL A 258 32.02 64.54 13.19
N THR A 259 32.12 65.35 14.24
CA THR A 259 31.96 64.92 15.64
C THR A 259 30.51 64.58 16.00
N ALA A 260 29.52 65.21 15.36
CA ALA A 260 28.10 64.92 15.58
C ALA A 260 27.63 63.66 14.82
N LEU A 261 28.17 63.41 13.63
CA LEU A 261 27.81 62.25 12.80
C LEU A 261 28.40 60.92 13.29
N ALA A 262 29.54 60.93 13.98
CA ALA A 262 30.12 59.73 14.58
C ALA A 262 29.17 59.01 15.57
N GLY A 263 28.25 59.74 16.21
CA GLY A 263 27.21 59.19 17.09
C GLY A 263 25.93 58.71 16.37
N ALA A 264 25.63 59.23 15.17
CA ALA A 264 24.38 58.97 14.45
C ALA A 264 24.48 57.81 13.43
N LEU A 265 25.69 57.34 13.09
CA LEU A 265 25.93 56.25 12.14
C LEU A 265 25.71 54.84 12.72
N ALA A 266 25.11 54.72 13.90
CA ALA A 266 24.59 53.47 14.44
C ALA A 266 23.33 53.01 13.66
N VAL A 267 23.45 52.83 12.34
CA VAL A 267 22.40 52.20 11.54
C VAL A 267 22.28 50.74 12.00
N PRO A 268 21.06 50.21 12.28
CA PRO A 268 20.92 48.84 12.74
C PRO A 268 21.23 47.86 11.58
N ILE A 269 22.51 47.46 11.48
CA ILE A 269 23.00 46.34 10.65
C ILE A 269 22.13 45.08 10.85
N GLY A 270 21.49 44.98 12.02
CA GLY A 270 20.62 43.89 12.40
C GLY A 270 19.39 43.67 11.49
N SER A 271 18.81 44.68 10.83
CA SER A 271 17.52 44.49 10.12
C SER A 271 17.67 43.72 8.80
N ILE A 272 18.61 44.14 7.93
CA ILE A 272 18.83 43.51 6.61
C ILE A 272 19.55 42.16 6.76
N GLY A 273 20.49 42.06 7.70
CA GLY A 273 21.16 40.79 8.03
C GLY A 273 20.17 39.73 8.52
N LYS A 274 19.16 40.11 9.32
CA LYS A 274 18.08 39.20 9.74
C LYS A 274 17.24 38.72 8.56
N TRP A 275 16.91 39.59 7.60
CA TRP A 275 16.16 39.22 6.40
C TRP A 275 16.91 38.20 5.52
N CYS A 276 18.19 38.43 5.21
CA CYS A 276 19.02 37.47 4.45
C CYS A 276 19.11 36.11 5.17
N ASN A 277 19.27 36.13 6.48
CA ASN A 277 19.36 34.90 7.28
C ASN A 277 18.02 34.15 7.30
N LEU A 278 16.88 34.86 7.38
CA LEU A 278 15.54 34.29 7.26
C LEU A 278 15.34 33.60 5.90
N LEU A 279 15.75 34.24 4.79
CA LEU A 279 15.69 33.64 3.45
C LEU A 279 16.52 32.37 3.34
N TRP A 280 17.77 32.39 3.80
CA TRP A 280 18.63 31.21 3.77
C TRP A 280 18.14 30.10 4.67
N ASN A 281 17.56 30.43 5.83
CA ASN A 281 16.98 29.44 6.75
C ASN A 281 15.72 28.80 6.13
N ARG A 282 14.88 29.58 5.45
CA ARG A 282 13.72 29.06 4.71
C ARG A 282 14.16 28.10 3.61
N TYR A 283 15.12 28.49 2.78
CA TYR A 283 15.64 27.65 1.70
C TYR A 283 16.31 26.37 2.22
N GLU A 284 17.14 26.46 3.27
CA GLU A 284 17.76 25.29 3.91
C GLU A 284 16.72 24.33 4.49
N ARG A 285 15.65 24.86 5.14
CA ARG A 285 14.55 24.06 5.68
C ARG A 285 13.82 23.31 4.59
N THR A 286 13.51 23.94 3.46
CA THR A 286 12.90 23.29 2.30
C THR A 286 13.77 22.15 1.77
N LEU A 287 15.08 22.37 1.59
CA LEU A 287 16.01 21.34 1.13
C LEU A 287 16.13 20.16 2.11
N LYS A 288 16.19 20.43 3.43
CA LYS A 288 16.20 19.39 4.47
C LYS A 288 14.93 18.55 4.41
N GLY A 289 13.79 19.22 4.26
CA GLY A 289 12.50 18.57 4.11
C GLY A 289 12.41 17.64 2.91
N GLN A 290 12.80 18.12 1.73
CA GLN A 290 12.86 17.27 0.52
C GLN A 290 13.82 16.09 0.72
N ARG A 291 15.00 16.33 1.30
CA ARG A 291 16.00 15.28 1.56
C ARG A 291 15.46 14.20 2.49
N GLU A 292 14.69 14.59 3.50
CA GLU A 292 14.09 13.66 4.44
C GLU A 292 13.09 12.73 3.76
N ILE A 293 12.21 13.27 2.90
CA ILE A 293 11.24 12.49 2.13
C ILE A 293 11.94 11.56 1.14
N ILE A 294 12.97 12.04 0.41
CA ILE A 294 13.78 11.21 -0.48
C ILE A 294 14.46 10.08 0.28
N SER A 295 15.07 10.36 1.44
CA SER A 295 15.70 9.33 2.25
C SER A 295 14.66 8.34 2.81
N SER A 296 13.45 8.84 3.10
CA SER A 296 12.19 8.11 3.29
C SER A 296 11.99 6.99 2.28
N MET A 297 11.73 7.44 1.05
CA MET A 297 11.41 6.60 -0.09
C MET A 297 12.57 5.64 -0.37
N GLN A 298 13.82 6.11 -0.28
CA GLN A 298 15.00 5.29 -0.54
C GLN A 298 15.09 4.09 0.41
N ILE A 299 14.82 4.28 1.71
CA ILE A 299 14.80 3.19 2.68
C ILE A 299 13.67 2.22 2.37
N GLY A 300 12.46 2.73 2.09
CA GLY A 300 11.31 1.90 1.70
C GLY A 300 11.59 1.05 0.47
N THR A 301 12.08 1.65 -0.61
CA THR A 301 12.46 0.96 -1.85
C THR A 301 13.55 -0.09 -1.60
N TYR A 302 14.57 0.21 -0.79
CA TYR A 302 15.60 -0.77 -0.46
C TYR A 302 15.05 -1.99 0.29
N VAL A 303 14.16 -1.77 1.26
CA VAL A 303 13.50 -2.85 1.99
C VAL A 303 12.67 -3.70 1.03
N THR A 304 11.87 -3.09 0.15
CA THR A 304 11.10 -3.81 -0.87
C THR A 304 11.99 -4.64 -1.80
N MET A 305 13.11 -4.10 -2.27
CA MET A 305 14.07 -4.86 -3.08
C MET A 305 14.62 -6.08 -2.33
N LYS A 306 14.91 -5.94 -1.03
CA LYS A 306 15.37 -7.06 -0.19
C LYS A 306 14.28 -8.10 0.02
N ASP A 307 13.03 -7.68 0.18
CA ASP A 307 11.90 -8.61 0.25
C ASP A 307 11.75 -9.38 -1.07
N LEU A 308 11.87 -8.71 -2.22
CA LEU A 308 11.85 -9.34 -3.55
C LEU A 308 13.01 -10.32 -3.78
N ASP A 309 14.23 -9.97 -3.36
CA ASP A 309 15.40 -10.87 -3.43
C ASP A 309 15.12 -12.18 -2.67
N ASN A 310 14.54 -12.09 -1.46
CA ASN A 310 14.21 -13.26 -0.64
C ASN A 310 13.08 -14.09 -1.27
N ILE A 311 12.04 -13.43 -1.79
CA ILE A 311 10.95 -14.10 -2.51
C ILE A 311 11.50 -14.88 -3.70
N ARG A 312 12.39 -14.28 -4.50
CA ARG A 312 13.01 -14.95 -5.66
C ARG A 312 13.70 -16.24 -5.25
N VAL A 313 14.57 -16.19 -4.25
CA VAL A 313 15.32 -17.36 -3.78
C VAL A 313 14.39 -18.49 -3.32
N LEU A 314 13.28 -18.15 -2.65
CA LEU A 314 12.29 -19.13 -2.19
C LEU A 314 11.44 -19.69 -3.33
N VAL A 315 11.09 -18.88 -4.34
CA VAL A 315 10.41 -19.35 -5.56
C VAL A 315 11.32 -20.26 -6.38
N ASP A 316 12.60 -19.90 -6.58
CA ASP A 316 13.58 -20.74 -7.27
C ASP A 316 13.74 -22.09 -6.54
N LYS A 317 13.79 -22.07 -5.21
CA LYS A 317 13.84 -23.29 -4.38
C LYS A 317 12.57 -24.13 -4.54
N TRP A 318 11.40 -23.49 -4.58
CA TRP A 318 10.12 -24.15 -4.79
C TRP A 318 10.04 -24.83 -6.15
N GLU A 319 10.43 -24.15 -7.23
CA GLU A 319 10.40 -24.66 -8.61
C GLU A 319 11.16 -25.99 -8.72
N ILE A 320 12.35 -26.06 -8.12
CA ILE A 320 13.16 -27.28 -8.06
C ILE A 320 12.42 -28.40 -7.29
N GLN A 321 11.77 -28.06 -6.18
CA GLN A 321 11.06 -29.05 -5.35
C GLN A 321 9.79 -29.58 -6.03
N ILE A 322 8.99 -28.71 -6.65
CA ILE A 322 7.78 -29.11 -7.36
C ILE A 322 8.13 -29.94 -8.59
N GLU A 323 9.15 -29.58 -9.37
CA GLU A 323 9.61 -30.37 -10.50
C GLU A 323 10.02 -31.78 -10.06
N SER A 324 10.80 -31.87 -8.98
CA SER A 324 11.23 -33.15 -8.40
C SER A 324 10.05 -34.02 -7.95
N LEU A 325 9.02 -33.44 -7.33
CA LEU A 325 7.80 -34.15 -6.92
C LEU A 325 6.97 -34.59 -8.13
N LEU A 326 6.82 -33.74 -9.15
CA LEU A 326 6.09 -34.05 -10.37
C LEU A 326 6.74 -35.20 -11.16
N GLN A 327 8.08 -35.21 -11.23
CA GLN A 327 8.84 -36.31 -11.82
C GLN A 327 8.62 -37.60 -11.03
N THR A 328 8.76 -37.56 -9.69
CA THR A 328 8.53 -38.70 -8.80
C THR A 328 7.11 -39.25 -8.93
N ALA A 329 6.08 -38.40 -8.93
CA ALA A 329 4.69 -38.81 -9.18
C ALA A 329 4.53 -39.44 -10.58
N GLY A 330 5.23 -38.92 -11.59
CA GLY A 330 5.25 -39.47 -12.94
C GLY A 330 5.79 -40.90 -13.02
N PHE A 331 6.72 -41.30 -12.15
CA PHE A 331 7.22 -42.68 -12.08
C PHE A 331 6.16 -43.64 -11.52
N ALA A 332 5.49 -43.29 -10.41
CA ALA A 332 4.41 -44.12 -9.85
C ALA A 332 3.26 -44.37 -10.85
N LEU A 333 2.99 -43.40 -11.73
CA LEU A 333 1.94 -43.53 -12.76
C LEU A 333 2.34 -44.42 -13.93
N ARG A 334 3.64 -44.72 -14.11
CA ARG A 334 4.14 -45.62 -15.18
C ARG A 334 4.37 -47.04 -14.68
N GLU A 335 4.87 -47.19 -13.46
CA GLU A 335 5.25 -48.47 -12.87
C GLU A 335 4.49 -48.69 -11.56
N GLU A 336 3.29 -49.29 -11.65
CA GLU A 336 2.38 -49.48 -10.51
C GLU A 336 2.99 -50.33 -9.37
N ASP A 337 3.93 -51.23 -9.68
CA ASP A 337 4.64 -52.07 -8.69
C ASP A 337 5.64 -51.29 -7.83
N THR A 338 5.91 -50.01 -8.17
CA THR A 338 6.89 -49.16 -7.46
C THR A 338 6.26 -48.09 -6.58
N VAL A 339 4.93 -48.04 -6.49
CA VAL A 339 4.18 -46.99 -5.78
C VAL A 339 4.63 -46.82 -4.33
N LYS A 340 4.97 -47.92 -3.62
CA LYS A 340 5.49 -47.87 -2.25
C LYS A 340 6.79 -47.06 -2.14
N LEU A 341 7.78 -47.37 -2.98
CA LEU A 341 9.06 -46.64 -2.99
C LEU A 341 8.86 -45.18 -3.37
N VAL A 342 7.98 -44.91 -4.33
CA VAL A 342 7.65 -43.56 -4.79
C VAL A 342 6.99 -42.75 -3.66
N ILE A 343 6.04 -43.32 -2.94
CA ILE A 343 5.37 -42.64 -1.82
C ILE A 343 6.35 -42.37 -0.66
N ASP A 344 7.26 -43.30 -0.37
CA ASP A 344 8.30 -43.06 0.65
C ASP A 344 9.25 -41.92 0.25
N GLU A 345 9.57 -41.79 -1.04
CA GLU A 345 10.35 -40.65 -1.56
C GLU A 345 9.54 -39.34 -1.53
N ILE A 346 8.25 -39.37 -1.87
CA ILE A 346 7.34 -38.22 -1.76
C ILE A 346 7.26 -37.74 -0.31
N LYS A 347 7.12 -38.64 0.67
CA LYS A 347 7.08 -38.29 2.10
C LYS A 347 8.33 -37.49 2.52
N LYS A 348 9.53 -37.92 2.11
CA LYS A 348 10.79 -37.20 2.41
C LYS A 348 10.82 -35.81 1.78
N LYS A 349 10.40 -35.68 0.53
CA LYS A 349 10.41 -34.40 -0.19
C LYS A 349 9.34 -33.43 0.31
N LEU A 350 8.22 -33.96 0.79
CA LEU A 350 7.07 -33.19 1.26
C LEU A 350 7.42 -32.30 2.46
N GLU A 351 8.27 -32.75 3.38
CA GLU A 351 8.67 -31.93 4.53
C GLU A 351 9.39 -30.64 4.09
N MET A 352 10.36 -30.76 3.18
CA MET A 352 11.08 -29.60 2.61
C MET A 352 10.17 -28.68 1.79
N PHE A 353 9.16 -29.26 1.15
CA PHE A 353 8.15 -28.55 0.35
C PHE A 353 7.26 -27.70 1.24
N VAL A 354 6.73 -28.26 2.34
CA VAL A 354 5.91 -27.55 3.34
C VAL A 354 6.69 -26.38 3.95
N GLU A 355 7.94 -26.62 4.36
CA GLU A 355 8.79 -25.58 4.94
C GLU A 355 9.03 -24.41 3.97
N THR A 356 9.17 -24.71 2.67
CA THR A 356 9.42 -23.68 1.66
C THR A 356 8.18 -22.83 1.40
N ILE A 357 6.97 -23.42 1.37
CA ILE A 357 5.71 -22.65 1.28
C ILE A 357 5.51 -21.76 2.49
N ASP A 358 5.75 -22.27 3.69
CA ASP A 358 5.56 -21.47 4.92
C ASP A 358 6.50 -20.26 4.93
N ASN A 359 7.79 -20.47 4.64
CA ASN A 359 8.76 -19.39 4.50
C ASN A 359 8.35 -18.38 3.40
N LEU A 360 7.92 -18.86 2.24
CA LEU A 360 7.49 -17.98 1.14
C LEU A 360 6.25 -17.16 1.51
N SER A 361 5.31 -17.77 2.22
CA SER A 361 4.10 -17.10 2.73
C SER A 361 4.45 -15.99 3.72
N GLN A 362 5.34 -16.27 4.68
CA GLN A 362 5.83 -15.26 5.62
C GLN A 362 6.51 -14.08 4.91
N HIS A 363 7.31 -14.37 3.87
CA HIS A 363 7.99 -13.33 3.09
C HIS A 363 7.02 -12.53 2.20
N ALA A 364 6.00 -13.17 1.63
CA ALA A 364 4.93 -12.49 0.88
C ALA A 364 4.16 -11.50 1.77
N ASP A 365 3.75 -11.96 2.96
CA ASP A 365 3.06 -11.12 3.95
C ASP A 365 3.92 -9.96 4.43
N LYS A 366 5.20 -10.24 4.69
CA LYS A 366 6.18 -9.23 5.08
C LYS A 366 6.34 -8.17 4.00
N CYS A 367 6.50 -8.57 2.73
CA CYS A 367 6.61 -7.65 1.60
C CYS A 367 5.38 -6.75 1.48
N SER A 368 4.18 -7.33 1.51
CA SER A 368 2.89 -6.62 1.45
C SER A 368 2.74 -5.62 2.61
N ARG A 369 3.09 -6.02 3.83
CA ARG A 369 3.05 -5.12 5.00
C ARG A 369 4.07 -4.00 4.91
N ASN A 370 5.28 -4.30 4.46
CA ASN A 370 6.36 -3.32 4.35
C ASN A 370 6.03 -2.25 3.32
N ILE A 371 5.51 -2.64 2.14
CA ILE A 371 5.15 -1.67 1.09
C ILE A 371 4.00 -0.76 1.54
N ARG A 372 2.97 -1.31 2.19
CA ARG A 372 1.85 -0.52 2.76
C ARG A 372 2.34 0.47 3.81
N ARG A 373 3.18 0.01 4.76
CA ARG A 373 3.78 0.88 5.78
C ARG A 373 4.64 1.97 5.16
N ALA A 374 5.45 1.65 4.16
CA ALA A 374 6.29 2.61 3.48
C ALA A 374 5.44 3.72 2.83
N ARG A 375 4.37 3.35 2.11
CA ARG A 375 3.39 4.31 1.56
C ARG A 375 2.82 5.22 2.64
N THR A 376 2.35 4.67 3.75
CA THR A 376 1.79 5.46 4.86
C THR A 376 2.81 6.42 5.47
N VAL A 377 4.05 5.97 5.69
CA VAL A 377 5.11 6.83 6.25
C VAL A 377 5.41 7.99 5.32
N ILE A 378 5.46 7.76 4.00
CA ILE A 378 5.69 8.83 3.02
C ILE A 378 4.51 9.78 3.00
N LEU A 379 3.28 9.27 2.94
CA LEU A 379 2.07 10.10 2.96
C LEU A 379 2.02 10.98 4.22
N GLN A 380 2.28 10.42 5.39
CA GLN A 380 2.33 11.19 6.64
C GLN A 380 3.40 12.28 6.63
N ARG A 381 4.56 12.03 6.02
CA ARG A 381 5.63 13.04 5.90
C ARG A 381 5.27 14.15 4.92
N ILE A 382 4.50 13.84 3.88
CA ILE A 382 3.95 14.83 2.94
C ILE A 382 2.95 15.73 3.66
N ILE A 383 2.02 15.13 4.42
CA ILE A 383 0.99 15.86 5.18
C ILE A 383 1.63 16.72 6.27
N ARG A 384 2.58 16.16 7.04
CA ARG A 384 3.27 16.86 8.15
C ARG A 384 4.28 17.90 7.66
N HIS A 385 4.58 17.95 6.36
CA HIS A 385 5.46 18.98 5.84
C HIS A 385 4.77 20.34 6.02
N PRO A 386 5.32 21.24 6.84
CA PRO A 386 4.61 22.46 7.21
C PRO A 386 4.36 23.29 5.95
N ASP A 387 3.10 23.69 5.78
CA ASP A 387 2.74 24.78 4.89
C ASP A 387 3.50 26.04 5.33
N LYS A 388 3.93 26.81 4.32
CA LYS A 388 4.93 27.88 4.39
C LYS A 388 4.73 28.89 5.53
#